data_AF-A0A7Y4VF22-F1
#
_entry.id   AF-A0A7Y4VF22-F1
#
_cell.length_a   1.000
_cell.length_b   1.000
_cell.length_c   1.000
_cell.angle_alpha   90.00
_cell.angle_beta   90.00
_cell.angle_gamma   90.00
#
_symmetry.space_group_name_H-M   'P 1'
#
loop_
_entity.id
_entity.type
_entity.pdbx_description
1 polymer ?
#
loop_
_entity_poly.entity_id
_entity_poly.type
_entity_poly.pdbx_seq_one_letter_code
_entity_poly.pdbx_strand_id
1 'polypeptide(L)'
;MGTKQLPGSGDFPSPNDGEQFHNAQPHFLPENVLCFFRVVRVFRGSKELFRLKTTWRRWLTVVAFATAMAWVESAVVYYLRTHIDRIDPYQPHPLPVIGGLGPVELVREFATLVMLFTVGALAARTWRARFGYMLLAFGAWDILYYVFLKLMCDWPHSLLDWDILFLLPLPWWGPVLAPVLISTLMILWGTMATQFEHISPASTPRWKAWMLCTSGAIIALYTFMTDAIHARDGGVPVLRELLPTTFNWPLFGLGLALMSVPVWRSYFELRSKSENVFAEAQTP
;
A
#
# COMPACT_ATOMS: atom_id res chain seq x y z
N MET A 1 3.95 -54.42 -72.00
CA MET A 1 4.48 -54.50 -70.62
C MET A 1 5.02 -53.14 -70.26
N GLY A 2 4.55 -52.58 -69.14
CA GLY A 2 4.56 -51.15 -68.83
C GLY A 2 5.94 -50.52 -68.63
N THR A 3 6.09 -49.31 -69.18
CA THR A 3 7.18 -48.36 -68.95
C THR A 3 6.86 -47.52 -67.72
N LYS A 4 7.69 -47.61 -66.67
CA LYS A 4 7.62 -46.74 -65.47
C LYS A 4 8.29 -45.39 -65.78
N GLN A 5 7.51 -44.32 -65.74
CA GLN A 5 7.96 -42.92 -65.72
C GLN A 5 8.38 -42.52 -64.29
N LEU A 6 9.50 -41.80 -64.20
CA LEU A 6 9.97 -41.05 -63.03
C LEU A 6 9.27 -39.68 -63.01
N PRO A 7 8.72 -39.20 -61.89
CA PRO A 7 8.11 -37.88 -61.83
C PRO A 7 9.17 -36.80 -61.63
N GLY A 8 9.08 -35.76 -62.47
CA GLY A 8 9.92 -34.57 -62.45
C GLY A 8 9.42 -33.48 -61.50
N SER A 9 10.34 -32.52 -61.31
CA SER A 9 10.11 -31.09 -61.04
C SER A 9 8.95 -30.73 -60.10
N GLY A 10 9.26 -30.60 -58.81
CA GLY A 10 8.38 -29.96 -57.84
C GLY A 10 8.34 -28.44 -58.04
N ASP A 11 7.12 -27.95 -58.20
CA ASP A 11 6.73 -26.55 -58.36
C ASP A 11 7.07 -25.67 -57.14
N PHE A 12 7.46 -24.43 -57.42
CA PHE A 12 7.51 -23.33 -56.44
C PHE A 12 6.07 -22.87 -56.09
N PRO A 13 5.71 -22.73 -54.80
CA PRO A 13 4.50 -22.01 -54.43
C PRO A 13 4.72 -20.50 -54.43
N SER A 14 3.76 -19.79 -55.00
CA SER A 14 3.59 -18.34 -55.08
C SER A 14 3.51 -17.66 -53.69
N PRO A 15 3.98 -16.42 -53.52
CA PRO A 15 3.92 -15.71 -52.24
C PRO A 15 2.53 -15.11 -52.04
N ASN A 16 1.55 -15.91 -51.59
CA ASN A 16 0.27 -15.35 -51.13
C ASN A 16 -0.58 -16.28 -50.24
N ASP A 17 0.04 -17.05 -49.35
CA ASP A 17 -0.67 -17.80 -48.32
C ASP A 17 -0.41 -17.20 -46.94
N GLY A 18 -1.50 -16.76 -46.31
CA GLY A 18 -1.49 -15.96 -45.10
C GLY A 18 -1.02 -16.71 -43.86
N GLU A 19 0.00 -16.17 -43.20
CA GLU A 19 0.17 -16.35 -41.76
C GLU A 19 -0.64 -15.28 -41.03
N GLN A 20 -1.87 -15.66 -40.66
CA GLN A 20 -2.55 -15.06 -39.53
C GLN A 20 -1.68 -15.32 -38.28
N PHE A 21 -0.86 -14.34 -37.89
CA PHE A 21 -0.31 -14.29 -36.54
C PHE A 21 -1.49 -14.20 -35.57
N HIS A 22 -1.84 -15.36 -35.02
CA HIS A 22 -2.83 -15.51 -33.99
C HIS A 22 -2.40 -14.65 -32.80
N ASN A 23 -3.19 -13.61 -32.55
CA ASN A 23 -3.16 -12.78 -31.36
C ASN A 23 -3.24 -13.71 -30.13
N ALA A 24 -2.11 -14.05 -29.54
CA ALA A 24 -2.06 -14.65 -28.22
C ALA A 24 -2.48 -13.57 -27.22
N GLN A 25 -3.80 -13.48 -26.98
CA GLN A 25 -4.38 -12.75 -25.86
C GLN A 25 -3.78 -13.33 -24.57
N PRO A 26 -3.23 -12.52 -23.64
CA PRO A 26 -2.90 -13.02 -22.32
C PRO A 26 -4.20 -13.25 -21.54
N HIS A 27 -4.76 -14.44 -21.70
CA HIS A 27 -5.79 -14.99 -20.83
C HIS A 27 -5.12 -15.44 -19.52
N PHE A 28 -5.09 -14.57 -18.50
CA PHE A 28 -5.18 -14.91 -17.07
C PHE A 28 -4.98 -13.65 -16.21
N LEU A 29 -5.85 -12.66 -16.41
CA LEU A 29 -6.01 -11.58 -15.44
C LEU A 29 -7.49 -11.55 -15.05
N PRO A 30 -7.82 -11.53 -13.75
CA PRO A 30 -9.21 -11.44 -13.32
C PRO A 30 -9.85 -10.18 -13.95
N GLU A 31 -11.15 -10.24 -14.29
CA GLU A 31 -11.85 -9.15 -15.02
C GLU A 31 -11.62 -7.76 -14.41
N ASN A 32 -11.42 -7.69 -13.09
CA ASN A 32 -11.11 -6.47 -12.35
C ASN A 32 -9.76 -5.84 -12.75
N VAL A 33 -8.74 -6.66 -13.06
CA VAL A 33 -7.41 -6.21 -13.47
C VAL A 33 -7.41 -5.83 -14.95
N LEU A 34 -8.11 -6.60 -15.80
CA LEU A 34 -8.36 -6.22 -17.19
C LEU A 34 -9.13 -4.90 -17.28
N CYS A 35 -10.12 -4.69 -16.42
CA CYS A 35 -10.87 -3.43 -16.30
C CYS A 35 -9.95 -2.26 -15.92
N PHE A 36 -9.05 -2.45 -14.94
CA PHE A 36 -8.05 -1.44 -14.57
C PHE A 36 -7.17 -1.04 -15.77
N PHE A 37 -6.61 -2.01 -16.51
CA PHE A 37 -5.84 -1.72 -17.72
C PHE A 37 -6.70 -1.16 -18.88
N ARG A 38 -7.99 -1.50 -18.96
CA ARG A 38 -8.94 -0.95 -19.95
C ARG A 38 -9.26 0.50 -19.67
N VAL A 39 -9.52 0.87 -18.41
CA VAL A 39 -9.73 2.25 -17.95
C VAL A 39 -8.51 3.12 -18.30
N VAL A 40 -7.30 2.60 -18.07
CA VAL A 40 -6.05 3.26 -18.47
C VAL A 40 -5.95 3.46 -19.99
N ARG A 41 -6.54 2.57 -20.80
CA ARG A 41 -6.47 2.61 -22.26
C ARG A 41 -7.52 3.53 -22.91
N VAL A 42 -8.66 3.78 -22.25
CA VAL A 42 -9.79 4.59 -22.77
C VAL A 42 -9.49 6.10 -22.80
N PHE A 43 -8.62 6.63 -21.94
CA PHE A 43 -8.26 8.06 -21.90
C PHE A 43 -7.11 8.43 -22.85
N ARG A 44 -7.22 8.09 -24.14
CA ARG A 44 -6.14 8.25 -25.13
C ARG A 44 -6.16 9.63 -25.82
N GLY A 45 -6.07 10.69 -25.03
CA GLY A 45 -5.69 12.03 -25.51
C GLY A 45 -4.20 12.31 -25.24
N SER A 46 -3.49 12.98 -26.16
CA SER A 46 -2.04 13.25 -26.03
C SER A 46 -1.66 13.97 -24.73
N LYS A 47 -2.54 14.86 -24.23
CA LYS A 47 -2.37 15.58 -22.96
C LYS A 47 -2.55 14.69 -21.72
N GLU A 48 -3.56 13.81 -21.72
CA GLU A 48 -3.79 12.85 -20.62
C GLU A 48 -2.63 11.85 -20.51
N LEU A 49 -2.14 11.36 -21.66
CA LEU A 49 -1.02 10.43 -21.70
C LEU A 49 0.28 11.04 -21.18
N PHE A 50 0.56 12.30 -21.51
CA PHE A 50 1.72 13.04 -20.99
C PHE A 50 1.60 13.30 -19.48
N ARG A 51 0.38 13.58 -19.01
CA ARG A 51 0.10 13.83 -17.59
C ARG A 51 0.25 12.56 -16.75
N LEU A 52 -0.32 11.45 -17.20
CA LEU A 52 -0.14 10.13 -16.58
C LEU A 52 1.34 9.75 -16.49
N LYS A 53 2.13 9.97 -17.54
CA LYS A 53 3.59 9.75 -17.50
C LYS A 53 4.27 10.60 -16.43
N THR A 54 3.85 11.85 -16.25
CA THR A 54 4.41 12.76 -15.23
C THR A 54 4.03 12.33 -13.82
N THR A 55 2.77 11.98 -13.59
CA THR A 55 2.26 11.52 -12.30
C THR A 55 2.85 10.17 -11.90
N TRP A 56 3.07 9.27 -12.87
CA TRP A 56 3.74 7.99 -12.68
C TRP A 56 5.21 8.16 -12.28
N ARG A 57 5.94 9.08 -12.93
CA ARG A 57 7.31 9.41 -12.52
C ARG A 57 7.36 9.90 -11.07
N ARG A 58 6.46 10.80 -10.68
CA ARG A 58 6.37 11.28 -9.29
C ARG A 58 6.03 10.16 -8.31
N TRP A 59 5.09 9.28 -8.69
CA TRP A 59 4.73 8.10 -7.91
C TRP A 59 5.96 7.22 -7.66
N LEU A 60 6.73 6.90 -8.70
CA LEU A 60 7.97 6.14 -8.57
C LEU A 60 9.00 6.87 -7.70
N THR A 61 9.15 8.19 -7.84
CA THR A 61 10.07 8.96 -6.99
C THR A 61 9.68 8.92 -5.52
N VAL A 62 8.39 9.04 -5.20
CA VAL A 62 7.89 8.98 -3.82
C VAL A 62 8.09 7.58 -3.24
N VAL A 63 7.82 6.52 -4.03
CA VAL A 63 8.07 5.14 -3.59
C VAL A 63 9.57 4.90 -3.39
N ALA A 64 10.44 5.36 -4.29
CA ALA A 64 11.88 5.24 -4.12
C ALA A 64 12.40 5.97 -2.87
N PHE A 65 11.86 7.16 -2.58
CA PHE A 65 12.13 7.86 -1.32
C PHE A 65 11.69 7.04 -0.11
N ALA A 66 10.46 6.51 -0.11
CA ALA A 66 9.93 5.69 0.97
C ALA A 66 10.76 4.42 1.18
N THR A 67 11.22 3.78 0.10
CA THR A 67 12.13 2.62 0.15
C THR A 67 13.46 2.97 0.82
N ALA A 68 14.13 4.03 0.38
CA ALA A 68 15.41 4.42 0.98
C ALA A 68 15.26 4.81 2.46
N MET A 69 14.18 5.53 2.77
CA MET A 69 13.88 5.95 4.13
C MET A 69 13.53 4.75 5.04
N ALA A 70 12.75 3.79 4.54
CA ALA A 70 12.45 2.55 5.27
C ALA A 70 13.71 1.75 5.61
N TRP A 71 14.68 1.69 4.70
CA TRP A 71 15.97 1.03 4.98
C TRP A 71 16.70 1.68 6.14
N VAL A 72 16.76 3.02 6.17
CA VAL A 72 17.41 3.77 7.26
C VAL A 72 16.71 3.50 8.58
N GLU A 73 15.38 3.54 8.61
CA GLU A 73 14.60 3.25 9.82
C GLU A 73 14.82 1.81 10.30
N SER A 74 14.76 0.82 9.42
CA SER A 74 15.02 -0.58 9.77
C SER A 74 16.45 -0.78 10.29
N ALA A 75 17.44 -0.10 9.71
CA ALA A 75 18.83 -0.17 10.19
C ALA A 75 18.97 0.45 11.60
N VAL A 76 18.33 1.59 11.87
CA VAL A 76 18.33 2.20 13.20
C VAL A 76 17.66 1.28 14.22
N VAL A 77 16.49 0.73 13.90
CA VAL A 77 15.79 -0.22 14.78
C VAL A 77 16.62 -1.49 15.01
N TYR A 78 17.28 -2.02 13.98
CA TYR A 78 18.18 -3.14 14.13
C TYR A 78 19.36 -2.82 15.06
N TYR A 79 20.00 -1.65 14.91
CA TYR A 79 21.06 -1.23 15.83
C TYR A 79 20.56 -1.08 17.27
N LEU A 80 19.37 -0.52 17.47
CA LEU A 80 18.78 -0.43 18.81
C LEU A 80 18.53 -1.81 19.39
N ARG A 81 17.88 -2.70 18.63
CA ARG A 81 17.56 -4.08 19.04
C ARG A 81 18.80 -4.91 19.36
N THR A 82 19.88 -4.72 18.61
CA THR A 82 21.19 -5.36 18.89
C THR A 82 21.85 -4.78 20.14
N HIS A 83 21.82 -3.46 20.35
CA HIS A 83 22.41 -2.83 21.53
C HIS A 83 21.68 -3.16 22.84
N ILE A 84 20.37 -3.42 22.77
CA ILE A 84 19.56 -3.78 23.95
C ILE A 84 19.43 -5.30 24.13
N ASP A 85 20.12 -6.09 23.29
CA ASP A 85 20.04 -7.55 23.23
C ASP A 85 18.59 -8.10 23.12
N ARG A 86 17.76 -7.40 22.33
CA ARG A 86 16.33 -7.71 22.14
C ARG A 86 15.94 -7.62 20.67
N ILE A 87 16.43 -8.58 19.88
CA ILE A 87 16.09 -8.73 18.46
C ILE A 87 14.60 -9.02 18.27
N ASP A 88 14.03 -9.86 19.14
CA ASP A 88 12.60 -10.11 19.22
C ASP A 88 11.97 -9.11 20.22
N PRO A 89 11.05 -8.24 19.78
CA PRO A 89 10.39 -7.26 20.65
C PRO A 89 9.52 -7.92 21.73
N TYR A 90 8.92 -9.08 21.48
CA TYR A 90 7.97 -9.74 22.37
C TYR A 90 8.65 -10.80 23.27
N GLN A 91 9.30 -10.32 24.33
CA GLN A 91 10.03 -11.18 25.28
C GLN A 91 9.58 -10.95 26.73
N PRO A 92 9.55 -12.01 27.58
CA PRO A 92 9.02 -11.96 28.95
C PRO A 92 9.89 -11.20 29.96
N HIS A 93 11.14 -10.86 29.63
CA HIS A 93 12.00 -10.07 30.50
C HIS A 93 11.70 -8.56 30.35
N PRO A 94 11.74 -7.77 31.45
CA PRO A 94 11.50 -6.33 31.39
C PRO A 94 12.53 -5.65 30.47
N LEU A 95 12.10 -4.62 29.72
CA LEU A 95 12.99 -3.85 28.86
C LEU A 95 14.20 -3.35 29.67
N PRO A 96 15.45 -3.62 29.24
CA PRO A 96 16.62 -3.13 29.94
C PRO A 96 16.54 -1.61 30.09
N VAL A 97 16.85 -1.09 31.28
CA VAL A 97 16.85 0.34 31.56
C VAL A 97 18.03 0.99 30.84
N ILE A 98 17.89 1.28 29.55
CA ILE A 98 18.80 2.18 28.85
C ILE A 98 18.20 3.58 28.94
N GLY A 99 18.41 4.19 30.10
CA GLY A 99 17.92 5.52 30.45
C GLY A 99 18.46 6.58 29.48
N GLY A 100 17.72 6.85 28.41
CA GLY A 100 18.06 7.86 27.41
C GLY A 100 17.52 7.56 26.01
N LEU A 101 17.31 6.28 25.66
CA LEU A 101 16.81 5.91 24.32
C LEU A 101 15.34 6.28 24.12
N GLY A 102 14.50 6.19 25.15
CA GLY A 102 13.06 6.45 25.04
C GLY A 102 12.69 7.81 24.41
N PRO A 103 13.21 8.94 24.92
CA PRO A 103 12.96 10.25 24.30
C PRO A 103 13.51 10.38 22.87
N VAL A 104 14.66 9.75 22.58
CA VAL A 104 15.26 9.76 21.24
C VAL A 104 14.36 8.99 20.27
N GLU A 105 13.82 7.84 20.67
CA GLU A 105 12.87 7.07 19.88
C GLU A 105 11.60 7.86 19.58
N LEU A 106 11.04 8.54 20.58
CA LEU A 106 9.84 9.38 20.39
C LEU A 106 10.10 10.51 19.38
N VAL A 107 11.26 11.16 19.45
CA VAL A 107 11.64 12.21 18.50
C VAL A 107 11.91 11.64 17.11
N ARG A 108 12.53 10.46 17.01
CA ARG A 108 12.75 9.75 15.74
C ARG A 108 11.42 9.42 15.07
N GLU A 109 10.49 8.79 15.78
CA GLU A 109 9.16 8.46 15.23
C GLU A 109 8.39 9.71 14.79
N PHE A 110 8.45 10.78 15.59
CA PHE A 110 7.87 12.07 15.20
C PHE A 110 8.52 12.61 13.92
N ALA A 111 9.85 12.54 13.80
CA ALA A 111 10.58 12.96 12.61
C ALA A 111 10.15 12.15 11.38
N THR A 112 9.95 10.83 11.51
CA THR A 112 9.41 9.97 10.45
C THR A 112 8.05 10.46 9.96
N LEU A 113 7.13 10.77 10.87
CA LEU A 113 5.81 11.33 10.52
C LEU A 113 5.94 12.66 9.77
N VAL A 114 6.84 13.54 10.20
CA VAL A 114 7.13 14.83 9.54
C VAL A 114 7.72 14.62 8.14
N MET A 115 8.64 13.68 7.97
CA MET A 115 9.23 13.34 6.67
C MET A 115 8.17 12.83 5.68
N LEU A 116 7.30 11.92 6.13
CA LEU A 116 6.20 11.38 5.31
C LEU A 116 5.18 12.46 4.95
N PHE A 117 4.83 13.34 5.89
CA PHE A 117 3.96 14.49 5.62
C PHE A 117 4.57 15.45 4.60
N THR A 118 5.84 15.82 4.78
CA THR A 118 6.52 16.80 3.92
C THR A 118 6.72 16.30 2.50
N VAL A 119 7.12 15.03 2.30
CA VAL A 119 7.27 14.48 0.94
C VAL A 119 5.92 14.44 0.19
N GLY A 120 4.83 14.10 0.89
CA GLY A 120 3.48 14.16 0.33
C GLY A 120 3.07 15.59 -0.05
N ALA A 121 3.33 16.55 0.84
CA ALA A 121 3.05 17.96 0.60
C ALA A 121 3.82 18.55 -0.60
N LEU A 122 5.07 18.12 -0.81
CA LEU A 122 5.93 18.56 -1.92
C LEU A 122 5.58 17.90 -3.25
N ALA A 123 5.10 16.65 -3.25
CA ALA A 123 4.87 15.87 -4.47
C ALA A 123 3.69 16.37 -5.34
N ALA A 124 2.75 17.13 -4.76
CA ALA A 124 1.54 17.57 -5.45
C ALA A 124 1.11 19.02 -5.13
N ARG A 125 0.21 19.54 -5.97
CA ARG A 125 -0.33 20.90 -5.83
C ARG A 125 -1.68 20.96 -5.11
N THR A 126 -2.52 19.93 -5.23
CA THR A 126 -3.83 19.90 -4.58
C THR A 126 -3.80 19.14 -3.27
N TRP A 127 -4.69 19.47 -2.35
CA TRP A 127 -4.78 18.81 -1.05
C TRP A 127 -5.02 17.30 -1.16
N ARG A 128 -5.92 16.87 -2.07
CA ARG A 128 -6.23 15.44 -2.28
C ARG A 128 -5.00 14.66 -2.75
N ALA A 129 -4.25 15.18 -3.72
CA ALA A 129 -3.07 14.49 -4.23
C ALA A 129 -1.89 14.57 -3.25
N ARG A 130 -1.74 15.66 -2.49
CA ARG A 130 -0.75 15.76 -1.40
C ARG A 130 -0.97 14.70 -0.34
N PHE A 131 -2.20 14.59 0.14
CA PHE A 131 -2.59 13.55 1.08
C PHE A 131 -2.45 12.15 0.46
N GLY A 132 -2.76 12.00 -0.83
CA GLY A 132 -2.55 10.74 -1.55
C GLY A 132 -1.10 10.29 -1.60
N TYR A 133 -0.17 11.19 -1.94
CA TYR A 133 1.26 10.87 -1.92
C TYR A 133 1.80 10.63 -0.50
N MET A 134 1.27 11.35 0.51
CA MET A 134 1.60 11.08 1.91
C MET A 134 1.20 9.65 2.31
N LEU A 135 -0.05 9.24 2.04
CA LEU A 135 -0.51 7.88 2.37
C LEU A 135 0.24 6.81 1.57
N LEU A 136 0.56 7.08 0.30
CA LEU A 136 1.38 6.20 -0.52
C LEU A 136 2.77 6.01 0.09
N ALA A 137 3.45 7.11 0.46
CA ALA A 137 4.77 7.06 1.07
C ALA A 137 4.73 6.29 2.40
N PHE A 138 3.76 6.60 3.25
CA PHE A 138 3.61 5.96 4.55
C PHE A 138 3.35 4.46 4.40
N GLY A 139 2.38 4.05 3.57
CA GLY A 139 2.07 2.63 3.40
C GLY A 139 3.22 1.85 2.74
N ALA A 140 3.93 2.46 1.78
CA ALA A 140 5.11 1.83 1.17
C ALA A 140 6.26 1.69 2.18
N TRP A 141 6.52 2.75 2.96
CA TRP A 141 7.52 2.76 4.01
C TRP A 141 7.26 1.65 5.04
N ASP A 142 6.04 1.55 5.54
CA ASP A 142 5.65 0.61 6.60
C ASP A 142 5.81 -0.85 6.17
N ILE A 143 5.38 -1.20 4.95
CA ILE A 143 5.58 -2.56 4.41
C ILE A 143 7.06 -2.85 4.21
N LEU A 144 7.82 -1.91 3.62
CA LEU A 144 9.24 -2.09 3.34
C LEU A 144 10.08 -2.16 4.61
N TYR A 145 9.67 -1.47 5.67
CA TYR A 145 10.29 -1.55 6.98
C TYR A 145 10.34 -3.01 7.49
N TYR A 146 9.23 -3.73 7.40
CA TYR A 146 9.19 -5.16 7.76
C TYR A 146 9.98 -6.05 6.80
N VAL A 147 9.95 -5.76 5.50
CA VAL A 147 10.75 -6.49 4.51
C VAL A 147 12.25 -6.37 4.84
N PHE A 148 12.72 -5.18 5.19
CA PHE A 148 14.13 -4.96 5.50
C PHE A 148 14.52 -5.51 6.87
N LEU A 149 13.65 -5.44 7.87
CA LEU A 149 13.89 -6.16 9.13
C LEU A 149 14.01 -7.67 8.90
N LYS A 150 13.20 -8.23 8.00
CA LYS A 150 13.28 -9.66 7.67
C LYS A 150 14.63 -10.02 7.07
N LEU A 151 15.19 -9.13 6.25
CA LEU A 151 16.52 -9.31 5.66
C LEU A 151 17.66 -9.15 6.68
N MET A 152 17.52 -8.24 7.65
CA MET A 152 18.59 -7.90 8.60
C MET A 152 18.65 -8.83 9.81
N CYS A 153 17.50 -9.26 10.33
CA CYS A 153 17.43 -10.01 11.59
C CYS A 153 16.36 -11.11 11.61
N ASP A 154 15.85 -11.52 10.44
CA ASP A 154 14.79 -12.54 10.29
C ASP A 154 13.45 -12.21 10.97
N TRP A 155 13.23 -10.95 11.33
CA TRP A 155 11.98 -10.47 11.93
C TRP A 155 11.03 -9.85 10.89
N PRO A 156 9.73 -10.16 10.89
CA PRO A 156 9.03 -11.09 11.78
C PRO A 156 9.15 -12.56 11.33
N HIS A 157 8.99 -13.52 12.23
CA HIS A 157 8.96 -14.94 11.87
C HIS A 157 7.63 -15.34 11.21
N SER A 158 6.54 -14.70 11.61
CA SER A 158 5.19 -14.84 11.09
C SER A 158 4.49 -13.48 11.04
N LEU A 159 3.53 -13.32 10.12
CA LEU A 159 2.71 -12.09 10.06
C LEU A 159 1.82 -11.90 11.30
N LEU A 160 1.66 -12.91 12.13
CA LEU A 160 0.89 -12.82 13.38
C LEU A 160 1.77 -12.50 14.60
N ASP A 161 3.08 -12.37 14.42
CA ASP A 161 3.98 -12.01 15.52
C ASP A 161 3.69 -10.58 15.99
N TRP A 162 3.77 -10.40 17.31
CA TRP A 162 3.55 -9.12 17.97
C TRP A 162 4.74 -8.21 17.78
N ASP A 163 4.49 -6.98 17.34
CA ASP A 163 5.49 -5.93 17.28
C ASP A 163 4.99 -4.64 17.93
N ILE A 164 5.92 -3.75 18.25
CA ILE A 164 5.66 -2.38 18.65
C ILE A 164 5.70 -1.53 17.39
N LEU A 165 4.55 -1.05 16.96
CA LEU A 165 4.38 -0.37 15.68
C LEU A 165 4.86 1.09 15.73
N PHE A 166 4.47 1.78 16.79
CA PHE A 166 4.81 3.17 17.11
C PHE A 166 4.72 3.35 18.63
N LEU A 167 5.44 4.30 19.18
CA LEU A 167 5.40 4.73 20.58
C LEU A 167 4.50 5.96 20.80
N LEU A 168 4.19 6.71 19.74
CA LEU A 168 3.36 7.92 19.81
C LEU A 168 1.86 7.66 19.55
N PRO A 169 0.93 8.23 20.34
CA PRO A 169 1.13 8.94 21.61
C PRO A 169 1.32 7.98 22.80
N LEU A 170 0.92 6.72 22.63
CA LEU A 170 1.21 5.59 23.52
C LEU A 170 1.75 4.44 22.66
N PRO A 171 2.41 3.43 23.24
CA PRO A 171 2.84 2.25 22.51
C PRO A 171 1.69 1.53 21.81
N TRP A 172 1.86 1.27 20.51
CA TRP A 172 0.93 0.54 19.66
C TRP A 172 1.42 -0.89 19.55
N TRP A 173 0.74 -1.80 20.24
CA TRP A 173 1.03 -3.22 20.16
C TRP A 173 0.05 -3.89 19.20
N GLY A 174 0.58 -4.70 18.30
CA GLY A 174 -0.26 -5.50 17.43
C GLY A 174 0.50 -6.52 16.60
N PRO A 175 -0.21 -7.48 16.01
CA PRO A 175 0.37 -8.41 15.05
C PRO A 175 0.78 -7.67 13.78
N VAL A 176 1.94 -8.00 13.19
CA VAL A 176 2.47 -7.33 11.97
C VAL A 176 1.49 -7.30 10.80
N LEU A 177 0.57 -8.27 10.70
CA LEU A 177 -0.47 -8.28 9.68
C LEU A 177 -1.38 -7.04 9.75
N ALA A 178 -1.67 -6.53 10.94
CA ALA A 178 -2.58 -5.40 11.12
C ALA A 178 -2.08 -4.09 10.46
N PRO A 179 -0.86 -3.58 10.72
CA PRO A 179 -0.33 -2.42 10.01
C PRO A 179 -0.18 -2.69 8.51
N VAL A 180 0.24 -3.90 8.09
CA VAL A 180 0.36 -4.25 6.65
C VAL A 180 -0.99 -4.12 5.92
N LEU A 181 -2.10 -4.50 6.54
CA LEU A 181 -3.44 -4.35 5.96
C LEU A 181 -3.84 -2.87 5.83
N ILE A 182 -3.56 -2.05 6.85
CA ILE A 182 -3.80 -0.59 6.79
C ILE A 182 -2.93 0.05 5.70
N SER A 183 -1.64 -0.30 5.65
CA SER A 183 -0.68 0.19 4.67
C SER A 183 -1.07 -0.16 3.24
N THR A 184 -1.63 -1.35 3.02
CA THR A 184 -2.20 -1.74 1.72
C THR A 184 -3.35 -0.82 1.32
N LEU A 185 -4.30 -0.54 2.23
CA LEU A 185 -5.39 0.41 1.96
C LEU A 185 -4.87 1.82 1.66
N MET A 186 -3.83 2.26 2.37
CA MET A 186 -3.19 3.55 2.19
C MET A 186 -2.52 3.67 0.81
N ILE A 187 -1.81 2.64 0.36
CA ILE A 187 -1.21 2.58 -0.99
C ILE A 187 -2.31 2.59 -2.06
N LEU A 188 -3.36 1.78 -1.90
CA LEU A 188 -4.47 1.73 -2.86
C LEU A 188 -5.14 3.10 -2.99
N TRP A 189 -5.53 3.70 -1.86
CA TRP A 189 -6.15 5.01 -1.86
C TRP A 189 -5.21 6.10 -2.39
N GLY A 190 -3.95 6.10 -1.95
CA GLY A 190 -2.94 7.07 -2.38
C GLY A 190 -2.67 7.00 -3.88
N THR A 191 -2.61 5.80 -4.44
CA THR A 191 -2.49 5.58 -5.88
C THR A 191 -3.73 6.10 -6.61
N MET A 192 -4.93 5.80 -6.10
CA MET A 192 -6.16 6.29 -6.74
C MET A 192 -6.28 7.82 -6.67
N ALA A 193 -5.93 8.41 -5.53
CA ALA A 193 -6.01 9.85 -5.30
C ALA A 193 -5.00 10.63 -6.15
N THR A 194 -3.86 10.04 -6.50
CA THR A 194 -2.80 10.69 -7.29
C THR A 194 -2.96 10.42 -8.79
N GLN A 195 -3.25 9.18 -9.21
CA GLN A 195 -3.34 8.83 -10.63
C GLN A 195 -4.66 9.26 -11.28
N PHE A 196 -5.76 9.31 -10.51
CA PHE A 196 -7.11 9.60 -11.04
C PHE A 196 -7.69 10.91 -10.51
N GLU A 197 -6.84 11.87 -10.14
CA GLU A 197 -7.25 13.14 -9.54
C GLU A 197 -8.22 13.96 -10.43
N HIS A 198 -8.11 13.85 -11.75
CA HIS A 198 -8.88 14.62 -12.73
C HIS A 198 -10.25 14.05 -13.06
N ILE A 199 -10.59 12.90 -12.51
CA ILE A 199 -11.91 12.32 -12.65
C ILE A 199 -12.80 13.02 -11.60
N SER A 200 -13.29 14.20 -12.00
CA SER A 200 -14.13 15.18 -11.27
C SER A 200 -15.23 14.61 -10.34
N PRO A 201 -15.68 15.40 -9.34
CA PRO A 201 -16.26 14.91 -8.09
C PRO A 201 -17.61 14.23 -8.29
N ALA A 202 -17.76 13.05 -7.68
CA ALA A 202 -19.03 12.34 -7.64
C ALA A 202 -20.09 13.05 -6.78
N SER A 203 -21.35 12.79 -7.14
CA SER A 203 -22.59 13.41 -6.65
C SER A 203 -22.96 13.13 -5.19
N THR A 204 -22.27 12.23 -4.48
CA THR A 204 -22.57 11.92 -3.08
C THR A 204 -21.69 12.72 -2.09
N PRO A 205 -22.19 13.09 -0.90
CA PRO A 205 -21.46 13.94 0.03
C PRO A 205 -20.15 13.28 0.45
N ARG A 206 -19.03 13.83 -0.04
CA ARG A 206 -17.67 13.34 0.21
C ARG A 206 -17.37 13.22 1.70
N TRP A 207 -17.90 14.14 2.51
CA TRP A 207 -17.67 14.18 3.96
C TRP A 207 -18.13 12.93 4.70
N LYS A 208 -19.22 12.25 4.29
CA LYS A 208 -19.68 11.02 4.96
C LYS A 208 -18.65 9.90 4.85
N ALA A 209 -18.09 9.70 3.66
CA ALA A 209 -17.04 8.70 3.43
C ALA A 209 -15.77 9.02 4.22
N TRP A 210 -15.42 10.31 4.36
CA TRP A 210 -14.31 10.74 5.21
C TRP A 210 -14.60 10.51 6.69
N MET A 211 -15.81 10.81 7.17
CA MET A 211 -16.18 10.55 8.57
C MET A 211 -16.15 9.06 8.91
N LEU A 212 -16.64 8.19 8.02
CA LEU A 212 -16.54 6.74 8.19
C LEU A 212 -15.07 6.28 8.18
N CYS A 213 -14.25 6.82 7.27
CA CYS A 213 -12.82 6.49 7.25
C CYS A 213 -12.12 6.93 8.55
N THR A 214 -12.39 8.15 9.01
CA THR A 214 -11.83 8.67 10.26
C THR A 214 -12.30 7.87 11.46
N SER A 215 -13.58 7.49 11.55
CA SER A 215 -14.05 6.64 12.64
C SER A 215 -13.41 5.25 12.59
N GLY A 216 -13.24 4.68 11.40
CA GLY A 216 -12.50 3.44 11.20
C GLY A 216 -11.04 3.53 11.67
N ALA A 217 -10.35 4.63 11.34
CA ALA A 217 -8.98 4.88 11.77
C ALA A 217 -8.88 5.05 13.29
N ILE A 218 -9.84 5.73 13.93
CA ILE A 218 -9.91 5.86 15.40
C ILE A 218 -10.13 4.49 16.04
N ILE A 219 -11.03 3.67 15.49
CA ILE A 219 -11.29 2.31 16.00
C ILE A 219 -10.03 1.44 15.89
N ALA A 220 -9.36 1.44 14.73
CA ALA A 220 -8.12 0.69 14.53
C ALA A 220 -7.01 1.16 15.49
N LEU A 221 -6.83 2.48 15.62
CA LEU A 221 -5.87 3.06 16.57
C LEU A 221 -6.18 2.65 18.01
N TYR A 222 -7.45 2.68 18.40
CA TYR A 222 -7.89 2.21 19.71
C TYR A 222 -7.54 0.74 19.94
N THR A 223 -7.69 -0.13 18.93
CA THR A 223 -7.32 -1.56 19.09
C THR A 223 -5.84 -1.77 19.39
N PHE A 224 -4.94 -0.98 18.79
CA PHE A 224 -3.51 -1.06 19.09
C PHE A 224 -3.13 -0.49 20.47
N MET A 225 -3.89 0.51 20.93
CA MET A 225 -3.62 1.20 22.20
C MET A 225 -4.38 0.63 23.39
N THR A 226 -5.27 -0.35 23.20
CA THR A 226 -6.20 -0.82 24.25
C THR A 226 -5.45 -1.22 25.52
N ASP A 227 -4.44 -2.07 25.42
CA ASP A 227 -3.65 -2.53 26.57
C ASP A 227 -2.85 -1.39 27.21
N ALA A 228 -2.26 -0.51 26.40
CA ALA A 228 -1.54 0.66 26.87
C ALA A 228 -2.45 1.66 27.60
N ILE A 229 -3.70 1.83 27.16
CA ILE A 229 -4.71 2.69 27.80
C ILE A 229 -5.07 2.13 29.18
N HIS A 230 -5.27 0.81 29.31
CA HIS A 230 -5.57 0.19 30.60
C HIS A 230 -4.39 0.24 31.58
N ALA A 231 -3.16 0.13 31.07
CA ALA A 231 -1.95 0.16 31.88
C ALA A 231 -1.46 1.57 32.24
N ARG A 232 -2.03 2.63 31.64
CA ARG A 232 -1.56 4.01 31.82
C ARG A 232 -1.53 4.47 33.27
N ASP A 233 -2.47 4.00 34.08
CA ASP A 233 -2.63 4.42 35.49
C ASP A 233 -1.52 3.84 36.38
N GLY A 234 -0.83 2.78 35.92
CA GLY A 234 0.35 2.19 36.55
C GLY A 234 1.67 2.92 36.25
N GLY A 235 1.65 3.94 35.39
CA GLY A 235 2.82 4.75 35.04
C GLY A 235 3.79 4.09 34.06
N VAL A 236 4.91 4.77 33.82
CA VAL A 236 5.93 4.38 32.83
C VAL A 236 6.55 2.99 33.05
N PRO A 237 6.81 2.51 34.30
CA PRO A 237 7.34 1.17 34.51
C PRO A 237 6.39 0.06 34.03
N VAL A 238 5.09 0.18 34.31
CA VAL A 238 4.07 -0.81 33.93
C VAL A 238 3.87 -0.85 32.41
N LEU A 239 3.93 0.31 31.75
CA LEU A 239 3.87 0.39 30.29
C LEU A 239 5.06 -0.29 29.59
N ARG A 240 6.22 -0.38 30.25
CA ARG A 240 7.44 -1.02 29.71
C ARG A 240 7.44 -2.55 29.85
N GLU A 241 6.67 -3.07 30.80
CA GLU A 241 6.50 -4.50 31.04
C GLU A 241 5.26 -5.07 30.33
N LEU A 242 4.52 -4.21 29.61
CA LEU A 242 3.29 -4.57 28.95
C LEU A 242 3.54 -5.52 27.78
N LEU A 243 3.04 -6.75 27.90
CA LEU A 243 3.03 -7.77 26.86
C LEU A 243 1.59 -8.22 26.63
N PRO A 244 0.91 -7.65 25.62
CA PRO A 244 -0.46 -8.03 25.30
C PRO A 244 -0.54 -9.48 24.83
N THR A 245 -1.51 -10.22 25.36
CA THR A 245 -1.70 -11.63 25.03
C THR A 245 -2.76 -11.86 23.95
N THR A 246 -3.63 -10.87 23.71
CA THR A 246 -4.76 -10.99 22.78
C THR A 246 -4.95 -9.73 21.96
N PHE A 247 -5.19 -9.89 20.66
CA PHE A 247 -5.50 -8.79 19.75
C PHE A 247 -6.98 -8.85 19.34
N ASN A 248 -7.69 -7.72 19.42
CA ASN A 248 -9.12 -7.65 19.12
C ASN A 248 -9.39 -7.58 17.61
N TRP A 249 -9.22 -8.72 16.92
CA TRP A 249 -9.44 -8.86 15.48
C TRP A 249 -10.83 -8.42 15.00
N PRO A 250 -11.95 -8.73 15.67
CA PRO A 250 -13.27 -8.28 15.21
C PRO A 250 -13.39 -6.77 15.17
N LEU A 251 -12.92 -6.08 16.22
CA LEU A 251 -12.96 -4.62 16.30
C LEU A 251 -12.01 -3.98 15.28
N PHE A 252 -10.81 -4.55 15.12
CA PHE A 252 -9.87 -4.13 14.09
C PHE A 252 -10.45 -4.30 12.69
N GLY A 253 -11.09 -5.44 12.41
CA GLY A 253 -11.75 -5.73 11.13
C GLY A 253 -12.86 -4.75 10.81
N LEU A 254 -13.66 -4.33 11.81
CA LEU A 254 -14.64 -3.26 11.66
C LEU A 254 -13.97 -1.93 11.30
N GLY A 255 -12.89 -1.57 12.01
CA GLY A 255 -12.10 -0.36 11.71
C GLY A 255 -11.58 -0.38 10.28
N LEU A 256 -10.97 -1.48 9.85
CA LEU A 256 -10.45 -1.70 8.51
C LEU A 256 -11.55 -1.61 7.44
N ALA A 257 -12.71 -2.20 7.70
CA ALA A 257 -13.85 -2.14 6.79
C ALA A 257 -14.32 -0.69 6.58
N LEU A 258 -14.43 0.09 7.65
CA LEU A 258 -14.79 1.51 7.59
C LEU A 258 -13.72 2.35 6.86
N MET A 259 -12.44 2.07 7.08
CA MET A 259 -11.32 2.71 6.36
C MET A 259 -11.32 2.40 4.87
N SER A 260 -11.86 1.25 4.45
CA SER A 260 -11.92 0.86 3.03
C SER A 260 -12.96 1.63 2.21
N VAL A 261 -13.92 2.31 2.87
CA VAL A 261 -15.06 2.98 2.21
C VAL A 261 -14.63 3.99 1.12
N PRO A 262 -13.64 4.88 1.34
CA PRO A 262 -13.20 5.81 0.29
C PRO A 262 -12.54 5.12 -0.90
N VAL A 263 -11.87 3.98 -0.69
CA VAL A 263 -11.25 3.17 -1.76
C VAL A 263 -12.36 2.56 -2.61
N TRP A 264 -13.31 1.88 -1.97
CA TRP A 264 -14.41 1.20 -2.65
C TRP A 264 -15.29 2.17 -3.45
N ARG A 265 -15.58 3.33 -2.86
CA ARG A 265 -16.29 4.40 -3.54
C ARG A 265 -15.52 4.90 -4.77
N SER A 266 -14.23 5.19 -4.61
CA SER A 266 -13.39 5.62 -5.74
C SER A 266 -13.34 4.55 -6.84
N TYR A 267 -13.36 3.27 -6.47
CA TYR A 267 -13.34 2.15 -7.41
C TYR A 267 -14.62 2.07 -8.23
N PHE A 268 -15.78 2.15 -7.58
CA PHE A 268 -17.06 2.15 -8.29
C PHE A 268 -17.29 3.38 -9.15
N GLU A 269 -16.81 4.56 -8.73
CA GLU A 269 -16.87 5.78 -9.54
C GLU A 269 -16.05 5.65 -10.83
N LEU A 270 -14.89 4.98 -10.77
CA LEU A 270 -14.07 4.70 -11.95
C LEU A 270 -14.74 3.66 -12.86
N ARG A 271 -15.32 2.61 -12.26
CA ARG A 271 -16.01 1.54 -12.99
C ARG A 271 -17.23 2.07 -13.75
N SER A 272 -18.13 2.80 -13.11
CA SER A 272 -19.35 3.31 -13.75
C SER A 272 -19.04 4.29 -14.89
N LYS A 273 -18.01 5.13 -14.74
CA LYS A 273 -17.54 5.99 -15.84
C LYS A 273 -17.01 5.19 -17.02
N SER A 274 -16.28 4.10 -16.75
CA SER A 274 -15.79 3.24 -17.83
C SER A 274 -16.96 2.65 -18.62
N GLU A 275 -17.97 2.14 -17.93
CA GLU A 275 -19.18 1.57 -18.54
C GLU A 275 -19.94 2.60 -19.37
N ASN A 276 -20.10 3.84 -18.89
CA ASN A 276 -20.76 4.92 -19.63
C ASN A 276 -20.01 5.34 -20.91
N VAL A 277 -18.68 5.46 -20.85
CA VAL A 277 -17.87 5.81 -22.03
C VAL A 277 -17.92 4.72 -23.08
N PHE A 278 -17.96 3.44 -22.67
CA PHE A 278 -18.14 2.33 -23.61
C PHE A 278 -19.53 2.35 -24.26
N ALA A 279 -20.58 2.69 -23.51
CA ALA A 279 -21.92 2.82 -24.06
C ALA A 279 -22.02 3.97 -25.09
N GLU A 280 -21.42 5.12 -24.79
CA GLU A 280 -21.42 6.30 -25.67
C GLU A 280 -20.55 6.10 -26.93
N ALA A 281 -19.47 5.30 -26.85
CA ALA A 281 -18.67 4.92 -28.01
C ALA A 281 -19.34 3.87 -28.92
N GLN A 282 -20.43 3.25 -28.46
CA GLN A 282 -21.21 2.25 -29.21
C GLN A 282 -22.50 2.83 -29.80
N THR A 283 -22.90 4.03 -29.42
CA THR A 283 -23.99 4.77 -30.10
C THR A 283 -23.48 5.35 -31.42
N PRO A 284 -24.13 5.04 -32.57
CA PRO A 284 -23.70 5.45 -33.90
C PRO A 284 -23.81 6.95 -34.16
#